data_AF-A0AA47EG29-F1
#
_entry.id   AF-A0AA47EG29-F1
#
_cell.length_a   1.000
_cell.length_b   1.000
_cell.length_c   1.000
_cell.angle_alpha   90.00
_cell.angle_beta   90.00
_cell.angle_gamma   90.00
#
_symmetry.space_group_name_H-M   'P 1'
#
loop_
_entity.id
_entity.type
_entity.pdbx_description
1 polymer ?
#
loop_
_entity_poly.entity_id
_entity_poly.type
_entity_poly.pdbx_seq_one_letter_code
_entity_poly.pdbx_strand_id
1 'polypeptide(L)'
;MSFKQTPTKTKHTQAGDCHSLGVLCFATCAANGKQYEMFFYISTKANTYTPAKTIYVCAPDKDAHSYESVEKFAKESRWLELAEDDGAVLVMPVAKNGWQALKPTLIEELYDETRKNFRSKNGDSIPGRNGFVWCWETLIYLVGYGEGAVFAGNVTVTSPNRFAGVALVGGVPCDYTAQSNPSSHWLVHNVSPDYNMRNHDIPVCLWMFGPNENFVKEALAYFSESNQIAAPAELKEYEGISTKLYKNSREEAAQIRVSVGNFSATPVLAKTIMNQFFNKFILWKNSPDGTLKPYLNKSAFYDSDRYAHDSVMMNDIKYEFSTYLPEGMNYKDAAGLHVVFSVHGRGEPSWIFSTKNAWDRLADETKEFILVLPDSPQNIWLFDRDGEVFQHIIDKLYEIYSIDKSRVYLTGFSNGGMITRQVGNHYPELFAAISPWNAPFADSFEEILLSGYELPCFICAGDNDDKVPLWDDLDSLLENMLKINNCSIREAGIRSPMKFIPDDVHNGENHYTQENKYTDGERFQTFLYNNSYGQARVCFTLMKNMPHGAVYDESRATWAFMKRFSRPEGSKKVVNAEFKS
;
A
#
# COMPACT_ATOMS: atom_id res chain seq x y z
N MET A 1 -27.63 4.72 10.55
CA MET A 1 -26.65 4.90 11.64
C MET A 1 -26.32 6.38 11.75
N SER A 2 -26.58 7.03 12.89
CA SER A 2 -26.29 8.46 13.06
C SER A 2 -24.99 8.66 13.85
N PHE A 3 -23.92 9.12 13.20
CA PHE A 3 -22.83 9.80 13.88
C PHE A 3 -23.42 11.07 14.51
N LYS A 4 -23.70 11.08 15.81
CA LYS A 4 -24.00 12.31 16.52
C LYS A 4 -22.67 12.98 16.86
N GLN A 5 -22.17 13.80 15.93
CA GLN A 5 -21.26 14.88 16.31
C GLN A 5 -22.07 15.79 17.24
N THR A 6 -21.75 15.74 18.53
CA THR A 6 -22.38 16.64 19.51
C THR A 6 -21.44 17.82 19.65
N PRO A 7 -21.76 19.02 19.15
CA PRO A 7 -21.06 20.22 19.58
C PRO A 7 -21.46 20.42 21.03
N THR A 8 -20.52 20.25 21.97
CA THR A 8 -20.76 20.57 23.37
C THR A 8 -21.06 22.05 23.48
N LYS A 9 -22.35 22.36 23.70
CA LYS A 9 -22.79 23.62 24.30
C LYS A 9 -22.34 23.63 25.77
N THR A 10 -21.12 24.06 26.02
CA THR A 10 -20.75 24.70 27.29
C THR A 10 -20.71 26.21 27.05
N LYS A 11 -21.41 26.95 27.91
CA LYS A 11 -21.66 28.40 27.79
C LYS A 11 -20.36 29.19 27.71
N HIS A 12 -20.33 30.15 26.76
CA HIS A 12 -19.27 31.13 26.45
C HIS A 12 -17.99 30.49 25.89
N THR A 13 -17.84 30.41 24.57
CA THR A 13 -17.33 31.53 23.75
C THR A 13 -18.11 31.72 22.43
N GLN A 14 -18.35 32.98 22.08
CA GLN A 14 -18.79 33.41 20.75
C GLN A 14 -17.72 33.10 19.70
N ALA A 15 -18.14 32.96 18.45
CA ALA A 15 -17.27 32.93 17.28
C ALA A 15 -16.34 34.15 17.29
N GLY A 16 -15.05 33.90 17.49
CA GLY A 16 -14.00 34.91 17.55
C GLY A 16 -12.73 34.27 18.09
N ASP A 17 -11.74 34.10 17.23
CA ASP A 17 -10.39 33.61 17.47
C ASP A 17 -10.22 32.13 17.84
N CYS A 18 -10.28 31.27 16.82
CA CYS A 18 -9.51 30.02 16.82
C CYS A 18 -8.70 29.95 15.52
N HIS A 19 -7.66 30.78 15.42
CA HIS A 19 -6.57 30.53 14.50
C HIS A 19 -5.67 29.47 15.13
N SER A 20 -5.78 28.20 14.70
CA SER A 20 -4.70 27.18 14.56
C SER A 20 -5.14 25.74 14.91
N LEU A 21 -4.87 24.80 13.98
CA LEU A 21 -4.71 23.32 14.13
C LEU A 21 -6.01 22.45 14.34
N GLY A 22 -6.44 21.78 13.27
CA GLY A 22 -7.35 20.61 13.15
C GLY A 22 -8.73 20.65 13.81
N VAL A 23 -9.44 19.51 13.79
CA VAL A 23 -10.74 19.37 14.49
C VAL A 23 -10.65 18.37 15.63
N LEU A 24 -10.84 18.93 16.82
CA LEU A 24 -10.96 18.23 18.08
C LEU A 24 -12.40 17.81 18.31
N CYS A 25 -12.66 16.52 18.47
CA CYS A 25 -14.00 16.01 18.68
C CYS A 25 -14.04 14.90 19.73
N PHE A 26 -15.16 14.85 20.42
CA PHE A 26 -15.57 13.73 21.26
C PHE A 26 -16.76 13.03 20.61
N ALA A 27 -16.73 11.71 20.57
CA ALA A 27 -17.82 10.94 20.01
C ALA A 27 -18.05 9.64 20.78
N THR A 28 -19.30 9.22 20.78
CA THR A 28 -19.68 7.84 21.07
C THR A 28 -19.86 7.10 19.76
N CYS A 29 -19.13 6.00 19.53
CA CYS A 29 -19.43 5.08 18.44
C CYS A 29 -20.11 3.83 19.00
N ALA A 30 -21.00 3.24 18.21
CA ALA A 30 -21.57 1.94 18.54
C ALA A 30 -20.74 0.88 17.81
N ALA A 31 -20.04 0.02 18.54
CA ALA A 31 -19.29 -1.09 17.98
C ALA A 31 -19.81 -2.39 18.63
N ASN A 32 -20.24 -3.35 17.81
CA ASN A 32 -20.86 -4.60 18.25
C ASN A 32 -22.00 -4.41 19.28
N GLY A 33 -22.81 -3.36 19.09
CA GLY A 33 -23.94 -3.03 19.96
C GLY A 33 -23.57 -2.36 21.30
N LYS A 34 -22.28 -2.13 21.58
CA LYS A 34 -21.80 -1.34 22.73
C LYS A 34 -21.41 0.07 22.31
N GLN A 35 -21.69 1.04 23.15
CA GLN A 35 -21.21 2.41 22.94
C GLN A 35 -19.84 2.60 23.59
N TYR A 36 -18.88 3.09 22.81
CA TYR A 36 -17.55 3.46 23.28
C TYR A 36 -17.34 4.94 23.10
N GLU A 37 -16.79 5.57 24.14
CA GLU A 37 -16.39 6.97 24.14
C GLU A 37 -14.97 7.09 23.58
N MET A 38 -14.76 8.04 22.67
CA MET A 38 -13.45 8.32 22.09
C MET A 38 -13.24 9.81 21.87
N PHE A 39 -11.98 10.21 21.98
CA PHE A 39 -11.46 11.46 21.50
C PHE A 39 -10.81 11.24 20.13
N PHE A 40 -10.99 12.15 19.19
CA PHE A 40 -10.25 12.10 17.93
C PHE A 40 -9.87 13.48 17.43
N TYR A 41 -8.81 13.50 16.63
CA TYR A 41 -8.31 14.68 15.95
C TYR A 41 -8.05 14.36 14.48
N ILE A 42 -8.58 15.20 13.60
CA ILE A 42 -8.34 15.12 12.15
C ILE A 42 -7.41 16.28 11.78
N SER A 43 -6.24 15.94 11.24
CA SER A 43 -5.28 16.93 10.76
C SER A 43 -5.88 17.85 9.68
N THR A 44 -5.50 19.12 9.65
CA THR A 44 -5.87 20.01 8.54
C THR A 44 -5.18 19.60 7.25
N LYS A 45 -4.06 18.89 7.31
CA LYS A 45 -3.35 18.40 6.12
C LYS A 45 -3.97 17.11 5.55
N ALA A 46 -4.87 16.47 6.29
CA ALA A 46 -5.60 15.27 5.84
C ALA A 46 -6.64 15.63 4.77
N ASN A 47 -6.27 15.46 3.51
CA ASN A 47 -7.14 15.68 2.35
C ASN A 47 -7.85 14.38 1.92
N THR A 48 -8.71 14.49 0.91
CA THR A 48 -9.47 13.33 0.41
C THR A 48 -8.71 12.45 -0.57
N TYR A 49 -7.56 12.88 -1.08
CA TYR A 49 -6.85 12.21 -2.17
C TYR A 49 -5.47 11.65 -1.76
N THR A 50 -5.09 11.75 -0.50
CA THR A 50 -3.87 11.13 0.05
C THR A 50 -4.27 10.22 1.20
N PRO A 51 -3.71 9.01 1.36
CA PRO A 51 -3.99 8.18 2.52
C PRO A 51 -3.50 8.88 3.77
N ALA A 52 -4.30 8.83 4.82
CA ALA A 52 -3.92 9.30 6.15
C ALA A 52 -3.61 8.09 7.04
N LYS A 53 -2.57 8.21 7.88
CA LYS A 53 -2.38 7.27 8.99
C LYS A 53 -3.56 7.37 9.94
N THR A 54 -3.94 6.25 10.53
CA THR A 54 -4.81 6.23 11.71
C THR A 54 -3.98 5.77 12.90
N ILE A 55 -3.77 6.68 13.85
CA ILE A 55 -2.92 6.43 15.02
C ILE A 55 -3.82 6.29 16.24
N TYR A 56 -3.79 5.12 16.84
CA TYR A 56 -4.48 4.84 18.10
C TYR A 56 -3.52 5.07 19.27
N VAL A 57 -3.96 5.87 20.25
CA VAL A 57 -3.19 6.12 21.48
C VAL A 57 -3.99 5.70 22.70
N CYS A 58 -3.51 4.68 23.40
CA CYS A 58 -4.05 4.21 24.68
C CYS A 58 -3.28 4.90 25.83
N ALA A 59 -3.88 5.95 26.40
CA ALA A 59 -3.35 6.72 27.52
C ALA A 59 -3.16 5.84 28.80
N PRO A 60 -2.28 6.23 29.74
CA PRO A 60 -2.21 5.54 31.04
C PRO A 60 -3.51 5.74 31.83
N ASP A 61 -3.81 4.86 32.79
CA ASP A 61 -5.13 4.84 33.46
C ASP A 61 -5.51 6.21 34.04
N LYS A 62 -4.57 6.89 34.72
CA LYS A 62 -4.77 8.22 35.31
C LYS A 62 -5.29 9.28 34.33
N ASP A 63 -5.05 9.10 33.03
CA ASP A 63 -5.41 10.04 31.96
C ASP A 63 -6.52 9.47 31.03
N ALA A 64 -6.95 8.22 31.20
CA ALA A 64 -7.82 7.53 30.25
C ALA A 64 -9.32 7.58 30.60
N HIS A 65 -9.70 8.05 31.79
CA HIS A 65 -11.06 7.84 32.33
C HIS A 65 -12.11 8.88 31.89
N SER A 66 -11.72 9.98 31.24
CA SER A 66 -12.63 11.04 30.81
C SER A 66 -12.17 11.71 29.52
N TYR A 67 -13.09 12.42 28.85
CA TYR A 67 -12.76 13.24 27.69
C TYR A 67 -11.71 14.30 27.99
N GLU A 68 -11.85 14.99 29.13
CA GLU A 68 -10.96 16.05 29.57
C GLU A 68 -9.54 15.54 29.87
N SER A 69 -9.44 14.37 30.52
CA SER A 69 -8.14 13.76 30.84
C SER A 69 -7.42 13.26 29.59
N VAL A 70 -8.16 12.65 28.65
CA VAL A 70 -7.59 12.15 27.39
C VAL A 70 -7.14 13.32 26.50
N GLU A 71 -7.95 14.38 26.38
CA GLU A 71 -7.57 15.59 25.65
C GLU A 71 -6.31 16.24 26.25
N LYS A 72 -6.26 16.37 27.58
CA LYS A 72 -5.08 16.91 28.28
C LYS A 72 -3.83 16.08 27.96
N PHE A 73 -3.92 14.76 28.05
CA PHE A 73 -2.83 13.86 27.71
C PHE A 73 -2.39 14.01 26.25
N ALA A 74 -3.34 14.11 25.31
CA ALA A 74 -3.05 14.29 23.88
C ALA A 74 -2.24 15.56 23.60
N LYS A 75 -2.51 16.64 24.35
CA LYS A 75 -1.76 17.91 24.28
C LYS A 75 -0.38 17.78 24.93
N GLU A 76 -0.30 17.28 26.17
CA GLU A 76 0.95 17.20 26.93
C GLU A 76 1.97 16.24 26.32
N SER A 77 1.50 15.14 25.73
CA SER A 77 2.32 14.17 24.98
C SER A 77 2.69 14.63 23.56
N ARG A 78 2.05 15.70 23.06
CA ARG A 78 2.16 16.26 21.69
C ARG A 78 1.73 15.32 20.56
N TRP A 79 0.96 14.26 20.83
CA TRP A 79 0.40 13.41 19.77
C TRP A 79 -0.51 14.19 18.80
N LEU A 80 -1.20 15.23 19.27
CA LEU A 80 -2.01 16.11 18.42
C LEU A 80 -1.17 16.83 17.37
N GLU A 81 -0.05 17.41 17.79
CA GLU A 81 0.85 18.14 16.89
C GLU A 81 1.54 17.20 15.91
N LEU A 82 1.96 16.01 16.36
CA LEU A 82 2.54 15.00 15.48
C LEU A 82 1.54 14.52 14.42
N ALA A 83 0.27 14.32 14.80
CA ALA A 83 -0.78 13.96 13.85
C ALA A 83 -1.05 15.09 12.85
N GLU A 84 -1.07 16.35 13.31
CA GLU A 84 -1.18 17.51 12.43
C GLU A 84 -0.02 17.57 11.43
N ASP A 85 1.21 17.42 11.93
CA ASP A 85 2.42 17.51 11.14
C ASP A 85 2.46 16.46 10.02
N ASP A 86 2.07 15.23 10.34
CA ASP A 86 2.02 14.10 9.41
C ASP A 86 0.84 14.17 8.41
N GLY A 87 -0.28 14.80 8.78
CA GLY A 87 -1.53 14.66 8.02
C GLY A 87 -2.35 13.44 8.45
N ALA A 88 -2.19 12.99 9.68
CA ALA A 88 -2.84 11.79 10.22
C ALA A 88 -4.19 12.08 10.89
N VAL A 89 -4.92 10.99 11.16
CA VAL A 89 -6.05 10.96 12.08
C VAL A 89 -5.58 10.31 13.39
N LEU A 90 -5.74 11.03 14.50
CA LEU A 90 -5.46 10.54 15.83
C LEU A 90 -6.77 10.08 16.50
N VAL A 91 -6.78 8.88 17.08
CA VAL A 91 -7.93 8.32 17.80
C VAL A 91 -7.47 7.85 19.18
N MET A 92 -8.20 8.23 20.22
CA MET A 92 -7.88 7.91 21.60
C MET A 92 -9.13 7.39 22.32
N PRO A 93 -9.22 6.08 22.60
CA PRO A 93 -10.34 5.52 23.35
C PRO A 93 -10.37 6.05 24.79
N VAL A 94 -11.57 6.27 25.34
CA VAL A 94 -11.78 6.63 26.75
C VAL A 94 -12.10 5.37 27.54
N ALA A 95 -11.18 4.97 28.42
CA ALA A 95 -11.32 3.82 29.30
C ALA A 95 -11.97 4.22 30.64
N LYS A 96 -13.24 4.64 30.60
CA LYS A 96 -13.99 5.16 31.76
C LYS A 96 -13.95 4.28 33.02
N ASN A 97 -13.96 2.96 32.82
CA ASN A 97 -13.93 1.96 33.89
C ASN A 97 -12.57 1.22 33.95
N GLY A 98 -11.51 1.82 33.41
CA GLY A 98 -10.18 1.23 33.27
C GLY A 98 -10.05 0.31 32.06
N TRP A 99 -8.82 0.09 31.61
CA TRP A 99 -8.53 -0.70 30.40
C TRP A 99 -8.95 -2.17 30.51
N GLN A 100 -8.92 -2.75 31.71
CA GLN A 100 -9.31 -4.14 31.97
C GLN A 100 -10.81 -4.40 31.74
N ALA A 101 -11.65 -3.36 31.71
CA ALA A 101 -13.07 -3.47 31.40
C ALA A 101 -13.37 -3.53 29.89
N LEU A 102 -12.37 -3.25 29.05
CA LEU A 102 -12.49 -3.20 27.60
C LEU A 102 -12.01 -4.50 26.97
N LYS A 103 -12.63 -4.88 25.85
CA LYS A 103 -12.20 -6.06 25.09
C LYS A 103 -10.97 -5.74 24.24
N PRO A 104 -10.02 -6.68 24.08
CA PRO A 104 -8.90 -6.53 23.14
C PRO A 104 -9.31 -6.33 21.67
N THR A 105 -10.57 -6.57 21.30
CA THR A 105 -11.13 -6.27 19.97
C THR A 105 -11.54 -4.81 19.77
N LEU A 106 -11.45 -3.95 20.79
CA LEU A 106 -11.97 -2.58 20.68
C LEU A 106 -11.33 -1.78 19.54
N ILE A 107 -10.01 -1.85 19.37
CA ILE A 107 -9.31 -0.99 18.40
C ILE A 107 -9.72 -1.32 16.96
N GLU A 108 -9.87 -2.61 16.62
CA GLU A 108 -10.38 -3.02 15.31
C GLU A 108 -11.84 -2.60 15.12
N GLU A 109 -12.67 -2.76 16.14
CA GLU A 109 -14.08 -2.35 16.12
C GLU A 109 -14.19 -0.83 15.88
N LEU A 110 -13.37 -0.02 16.56
CA LEU A 110 -13.31 1.41 16.34
C LEU A 110 -12.86 1.75 14.92
N TYR A 111 -11.85 1.06 14.39
CA TYR A 111 -11.36 1.30 13.05
C TYR A 111 -12.44 1.02 12.00
N ASP A 112 -13.07 -0.16 12.08
CA ASP A 112 -14.08 -0.58 11.12
C ASP A 112 -15.30 0.36 11.11
N GLU A 113 -15.69 0.90 12.28
CA GLU A 113 -16.79 1.87 12.42
C GLU A 113 -16.42 3.30 11.99
N THR A 114 -15.16 3.73 12.16
CA THR A 114 -14.81 5.16 12.04
C THR A 114 -14.08 5.52 10.75
N ARG A 115 -13.34 4.59 10.13
CA ARG A 115 -12.45 4.86 8.99
C ARG A 115 -13.10 5.52 7.77
N LYS A 116 -14.42 5.39 7.61
CA LYS A 116 -15.20 6.00 6.50
C LYS A 116 -15.94 7.29 6.89
N ASN A 117 -15.78 7.75 8.14
CA ASN A 117 -16.61 8.80 8.73
C ASN A 117 -15.86 10.08 9.11
N PHE A 118 -14.53 10.09 8.98
CA PHE A 118 -13.73 11.30 9.19
C PHE A 118 -13.76 12.21 7.95
N ARG A 119 -14.30 13.43 8.10
CA ARG A 119 -14.39 14.40 7.00
C ARG A 119 -13.16 15.29 6.93
N SER A 120 -12.63 15.49 5.73
CA SER A 120 -11.55 16.45 5.48
C SER A 120 -12.01 17.87 5.75
N LYS A 121 -11.07 18.75 6.10
CA LYS A 121 -11.31 20.16 6.40
C LYS A 121 -10.94 21.11 5.27
N ASN A 122 -10.25 20.61 4.25
CA ASN A 122 -9.76 21.44 3.16
C ASN A 122 -10.83 21.77 2.12
N GLY A 123 -12.06 21.27 2.30
CA GLY A 123 -13.15 21.43 1.31
C GLY A 123 -12.99 20.54 0.08
N ASP A 124 -11.89 19.81 -0.02
CA ASP A 124 -11.61 18.89 -1.13
C ASP A 124 -12.60 17.72 -1.15
N SER A 125 -12.98 17.30 -2.34
CA SER A 125 -13.76 16.08 -2.55
C SER A 125 -13.40 15.45 -3.88
N ILE A 126 -12.50 14.47 -3.84
CA ILE A 126 -12.25 13.61 -5.00
C ILE A 126 -13.50 12.76 -5.32
N PRO A 127 -13.83 12.53 -6.60
CA PRO A 127 -14.93 11.65 -7.00
C PRO A 127 -14.86 10.28 -6.32
N GLY A 128 -15.98 9.88 -5.71
CA GLY A 128 -16.13 8.62 -5.01
C GLY A 128 -15.73 8.61 -3.52
N ARG A 129 -15.24 9.73 -2.94
CA ARG A 129 -14.93 9.82 -1.50
C ARG A 129 -15.80 10.79 -0.69
N ASN A 130 -16.63 11.62 -1.32
CA ASN A 130 -17.66 12.45 -0.65
C ASN A 130 -17.14 13.30 0.54
N GLY A 131 -15.94 13.87 0.40
CA GLY A 131 -15.31 14.70 1.44
C GLY A 131 -14.69 13.93 2.62
N PHE A 132 -14.64 12.59 2.58
CA PHE A 132 -14.05 11.78 3.65
C PHE A 132 -12.55 11.55 3.44
N VAL A 133 -11.80 11.61 4.54
CA VAL A 133 -10.38 11.23 4.62
C VAL A 133 -10.27 9.73 4.39
N TRP A 134 -9.24 9.32 3.66
CA TRP A 134 -8.94 7.90 3.51
C TRP A 134 -8.01 7.43 4.61
N CYS A 135 -8.61 7.02 5.72
CA CYS A 135 -7.96 6.18 6.71
C CYS A 135 -7.70 4.82 6.07
N TRP A 136 -6.47 4.62 5.60
CA TRP A 136 -6.12 3.45 4.81
C TRP A 136 -5.84 2.24 5.70
N GLU A 137 -6.37 1.07 5.30
CA GLU A 137 -6.18 -0.22 5.97
C GLU A 137 -4.72 -0.60 6.20
N THR A 138 -3.83 -0.01 5.42
CA THR A 138 -2.39 -0.29 5.39
C THR A 138 -1.57 0.60 6.34
N LEU A 139 -2.16 1.67 6.90
CA LEU A 139 -1.50 2.69 7.72
C LEU A 139 -2.15 2.85 9.10
N ILE A 140 -2.32 1.75 9.81
CA ILE A 140 -2.88 1.72 11.16
C ILE A 140 -1.75 1.52 12.16
N TYR A 141 -1.66 2.38 13.16
CA TYR A 141 -0.60 2.33 14.18
C TYR A 141 -1.20 2.39 15.57
N LEU A 142 -0.54 1.75 16.53
CA LEU A 142 -1.00 1.66 17.91
C LEU A 142 0.13 2.01 18.86
N VAL A 143 -0.13 2.89 19.81
CA VAL A 143 0.77 3.14 20.94
C VAL A 143 -0.01 3.09 22.24
N GLY A 144 0.56 2.48 23.27
CA GLY A 144 0.00 2.49 24.60
C GLY A 144 1.01 2.94 25.66
N TYR A 145 0.50 3.49 26.75
CA TYR A 145 1.29 3.94 27.90
C TYR A 145 0.75 3.30 29.19
N GLY A 146 1.64 2.76 30.04
CA GLY A 146 1.26 2.11 31.31
C GLY A 146 0.23 1.00 31.12
N GLU A 147 -0.90 1.09 31.80
CA GLU A 147 -2.02 0.16 31.67
C GLU A 147 -2.62 0.17 30.26
N GLY A 148 -2.59 1.31 29.57
CA GLY A 148 -2.94 1.41 28.15
C GLY A 148 -1.97 0.66 27.24
N ALA A 149 -0.70 0.52 27.64
CA ALA A 149 0.28 -0.32 26.94
C ALA A 149 0.02 -1.82 27.16
N VAL A 150 -0.41 -2.22 28.36
CA VAL A 150 -0.84 -3.61 28.61
C VAL A 150 -2.03 -3.96 27.71
N PHE A 151 -3.03 -3.08 27.66
CA PHE A 151 -4.17 -3.23 26.76
C PHE A 151 -3.76 -3.30 25.28
N ALA A 152 -2.94 -2.36 24.82
CA ALA A 152 -2.43 -2.35 23.45
C ALA A 152 -1.63 -3.62 23.12
N GLY A 153 -0.88 -4.15 24.08
CA GLY A 153 -0.21 -5.45 23.96
C GLY A 153 -1.19 -6.59 23.73
N ASN A 154 -2.24 -6.69 24.56
CA ASN A 154 -3.27 -7.73 24.43
C ASN A 154 -4.05 -7.61 23.11
N VAL A 155 -4.33 -6.37 22.65
CA VAL A 155 -4.89 -6.10 21.31
C VAL A 155 -3.97 -6.66 20.22
N THR A 156 -2.65 -6.46 20.35
CA THR A 156 -1.65 -6.94 19.37
C THR A 156 -1.60 -8.47 19.31
N VAL A 157 -1.76 -9.16 20.44
CA VAL A 157 -1.87 -10.64 20.46
C VAL A 157 -3.19 -11.13 19.85
N THR A 158 -4.27 -10.37 20.02
CA THR A 158 -5.62 -10.75 19.56
C THR A 158 -5.81 -10.49 18.06
N SER A 159 -5.26 -9.39 17.55
CA SER A 159 -5.43 -8.93 16.17
C SER A 159 -4.08 -8.45 15.58
N PRO A 160 -3.07 -9.33 15.48
CA PRO A 160 -1.71 -8.96 15.07
C PRO A 160 -1.66 -8.39 13.65
N ASN A 161 -2.57 -8.81 12.77
CA ASN A 161 -2.65 -8.41 11.37
C ASN A 161 -3.36 -7.06 11.11
N ARG A 162 -3.53 -6.23 12.13
CA ARG A 162 -4.18 -4.92 12.00
C ARG A 162 -3.21 -3.75 11.92
N PHE A 163 -1.96 -3.90 12.36
CA PHE A 163 -1.09 -2.75 12.63
C PHE A 163 0.20 -2.80 11.80
N ALA A 164 0.52 -1.67 11.16
CA ALA A 164 1.82 -1.44 10.52
C ALA A 164 2.95 -1.23 11.55
N GLY A 165 2.61 -0.82 12.78
CA GLY A 165 3.56 -0.71 13.88
C GLY A 165 2.88 -0.49 15.23
N VAL A 166 3.45 -1.09 16.27
CA VAL A 166 2.97 -1.01 17.65
C VAL A 166 4.07 -0.55 18.59
N ALA A 167 3.80 0.44 19.45
CA ALA A 167 4.71 0.88 20.49
C ALA A 167 4.11 0.72 21.90
N LEU A 168 4.82 0.06 22.81
CA LEU A 168 4.35 -0.21 24.17
C LEU A 168 5.29 0.45 25.18
N VAL A 169 4.79 1.48 25.88
CA VAL A 169 5.59 2.28 26.80
C VAL A 169 5.20 2.00 28.24
N GLY A 170 6.07 1.35 29.01
CA GLY A 170 5.84 1.08 30.43
C GLY A 170 4.78 0.01 30.71
N GLY A 171 4.43 -0.80 29.71
CA GLY A 171 3.54 -1.97 29.81
C GLY A 171 3.82 -2.95 28.68
N VAL A 172 3.43 -4.21 28.87
CA VAL A 172 3.56 -5.32 27.91
C VAL A 172 2.31 -6.20 27.99
N PRO A 173 2.00 -7.03 26.97
CA PRO A 173 0.87 -7.94 27.04
C PRO A 173 0.97 -8.88 28.24
N CYS A 174 -0.19 -9.15 28.84
CA CYS A 174 -0.36 -10.09 29.94
C CYS A 174 -1.39 -11.19 29.64
N ASP A 175 -2.03 -11.14 28.47
CA ASP A 175 -2.99 -12.13 28.01
C ASP A 175 -2.57 -12.64 26.61
N TYR A 176 -2.18 -13.92 26.56
CA TYR A 176 -1.81 -14.63 25.33
C TYR A 176 -2.81 -15.72 24.95
N THR A 177 -4.01 -15.72 25.54
CA THR A 177 -5.01 -16.77 25.32
C THR A 177 -5.51 -16.82 23.88
N ALA A 178 -5.51 -15.68 23.18
CA ALA A 178 -5.92 -15.57 21.78
C ALA A 178 -4.85 -16.07 20.78
N GLN A 179 -3.66 -16.45 21.23
CA GLN A 179 -2.54 -16.76 20.34
C GLN A 179 -2.85 -17.85 19.31
N SER A 180 -3.60 -18.89 19.71
CA SER A 180 -3.92 -20.04 18.85
C SER A 180 -5.21 -19.88 18.06
N ASN A 181 -5.90 -18.74 18.18
CA ASN A 181 -7.08 -18.46 17.38
C ASN A 181 -6.67 -18.28 15.91
N PRO A 182 -7.54 -18.64 14.95
CA PRO A 182 -7.35 -18.26 13.55
C PRO A 182 -7.17 -16.74 13.45
N SER A 183 -6.27 -16.29 12.58
CA SER A 183 -6.17 -14.87 12.27
C SER A 183 -7.46 -14.38 11.61
N SER A 184 -7.72 -13.08 11.69
CA SER A 184 -9.00 -12.51 11.24
C SER A 184 -9.19 -12.52 9.73
N HIS A 185 -8.10 -12.65 8.96
CA HIS A 185 -8.08 -12.57 7.50
C HIS A 185 -8.79 -11.33 6.92
N TRP A 186 -8.93 -10.25 7.71
CA TRP A 186 -9.92 -9.19 7.48
C TRP A 186 -9.77 -8.42 6.16
N LEU A 187 -8.64 -8.57 5.47
CA LEU A 187 -8.36 -7.91 4.20
C LEU A 187 -8.97 -8.64 2.99
N VAL A 188 -9.36 -9.90 3.17
CA VAL A 188 -9.88 -10.80 2.14
C VAL A 188 -11.20 -11.44 2.63
N HIS A 189 -12.19 -11.54 1.74
CA HIS A 189 -13.49 -12.13 2.10
C HIS A 189 -13.51 -13.65 1.95
N ASN A 190 -12.97 -14.17 0.85
CA ASN A 190 -12.96 -15.59 0.53
C ASN A 190 -11.52 -16.09 0.52
N VAL A 191 -11.08 -16.59 1.67
CA VAL A 191 -9.75 -17.15 1.83
C VAL A 191 -9.73 -18.60 1.38
N SER A 192 -8.68 -19.00 0.67
CA SER A 192 -8.52 -20.37 0.19
C SER A 192 -8.38 -21.37 1.35
N PRO A 193 -8.87 -22.62 1.20
CA PRO A 193 -8.88 -23.60 2.30
C PRO A 193 -7.49 -23.99 2.85
N ASP A 194 -6.44 -23.77 2.07
CA ASP A 194 -5.06 -24.04 2.43
C ASP A 194 -4.41 -22.92 3.27
N TYR A 195 -5.05 -21.75 3.40
CA TYR A 195 -4.56 -20.66 4.24
C TYR A 195 -5.13 -20.77 5.67
N ASN A 196 -4.30 -21.26 6.59
CA ASN A 196 -4.71 -21.64 7.96
C ASN A 196 -3.86 -20.96 9.03
N MET A 197 -3.55 -19.67 8.84
CA MET A 197 -2.73 -18.89 9.77
C MET A 197 -3.46 -18.66 11.09
N ARG A 198 -2.70 -18.69 12.19
CA ARG A 198 -3.17 -18.30 13.52
C ARG A 198 -2.54 -16.99 13.94
N ASN A 199 -3.08 -16.36 14.97
CA ASN A 199 -2.54 -15.11 15.50
C ASN A 199 -1.04 -15.18 15.81
N HIS A 200 -0.57 -16.26 16.43
CA HIS A 200 0.86 -16.43 16.71
C HIS A 200 1.73 -16.62 15.46
N ASP A 201 1.16 -16.95 14.30
CA ASP A 201 1.90 -17.09 13.05
C ASP A 201 2.06 -15.75 12.29
N ILE A 202 1.38 -14.69 12.73
CA ILE A 202 1.38 -13.38 12.06
C ILE A 202 2.50 -12.48 12.59
N PRO A 203 3.49 -12.12 11.76
CA PRO A 203 4.55 -11.22 12.20
C PRO A 203 4.03 -9.83 12.58
N VAL A 204 4.68 -9.21 13.58
CA VAL A 204 4.37 -7.84 14.05
C VAL A 204 5.60 -6.92 13.95
N CYS A 205 5.36 -5.63 13.83
CA CYS A 205 6.41 -4.62 13.98
C CYS A 205 6.23 -3.93 15.34
N LEU A 206 7.07 -4.26 16.33
CA LEU A 206 6.86 -3.90 17.74
C LEU A 206 8.04 -3.13 18.35
N TRP A 207 7.78 -2.08 19.12
CA TRP A 207 8.77 -1.42 19.97
C TRP A 207 8.31 -1.37 21.43
N MET A 208 9.01 -2.07 22.31
CA MET A 208 8.76 -2.09 23.75
C MET A 208 9.76 -1.21 24.50
N PHE A 209 9.25 -0.39 25.41
CA PHE A 209 10.01 0.44 26.32
C PHE A 209 9.69 0.02 27.75
N GLY A 210 10.68 -0.50 28.48
CA GLY A 210 10.48 -1.05 29.81
C GLY A 210 11.63 -0.73 30.76
N PRO A 211 11.46 -0.89 32.08
CA PRO A 211 12.50 -0.54 33.06
C PRO A 211 13.74 -1.45 33.00
N ASN A 212 13.59 -2.69 32.52
CA ASN A 212 14.67 -3.67 32.40
C ASN A 212 14.28 -4.82 31.45
N GLU A 213 15.22 -5.69 31.12
CA GLU A 213 15.00 -6.80 30.18
C GLU A 213 14.04 -7.87 30.71
N ASN A 214 14.04 -8.11 32.03
CA ASN A 214 13.14 -9.10 32.62
C ASN A 214 11.67 -8.69 32.46
N PHE A 215 11.38 -7.38 32.49
CA PHE A 215 10.03 -6.85 32.31
C PHE A 215 9.43 -7.20 30.94
N VAL A 216 10.25 -7.21 29.87
CA VAL A 216 9.78 -7.48 28.51
C VAL A 216 9.94 -8.94 28.09
N LYS A 217 10.52 -9.80 28.95
CA LYS A 217 11.04 -11.11 28.57
C LYS A 217 10.01 -12.02 27.92
N GLU A 218 8.81 -12.11 28.51
CA GLU A 218 7.74 -12.98 28.00
C GLU A 218 7.21 -12.49 26.66
N ALA A 219 6.88 -11.20 26.56
CA ALA A 219 6.43 -10.58 25.31
C ALA A 219 7.50 -10.68 24.21
N LEU A 220 8.77 -10.46 24.55
CA LEU A 220 9.87 -10.61 23.61
C LEU A 220 9.97 -12.05 23.10
N ALA A 221 9.84 -13.06 23.97
CA ALA A 221 9.87 -14.46 23.56
C ALA A 221 8.71 -14.77 22.60
N TYR A 222 7.48 -14.39 22.98
CA TYR A 222 6.28 -14.62 22.17
C TYR A 222 6.38 -14.00 20.78
N PHE A 223 6.68 -12.70 20.70
CA PHE A 223 6.73 -12.03 19.41
C PHE A 223 7.98 -12.43 18.60
N SER A 224 9.07 -12.86 19.23
CA SER A 224 10.24 -13.35 18.49
C SER A 224 9.92 -14.65 17.76
N GLU A 225 9.14 -15.53 18.38
CA GLU A 225 8.64 -16.73 17.73
C GLU A 225 7.71 -16.39 16.55
N SER A 226 6.74 -15.49 16.79
CA SER A 226 5.81 -15.03 15.76
C SER A 226 6.49 -14.39 14.56
N ASN A 227 7.54 -13.59 14.80
CA ASN A 227 8.34 -12.97 13.75
C ASN A 227 9.40 -13.92 13.16
N GLN A 228 9.52 -15.16 13.63
CA GLN A 228 10.54 -16.14 13.23
C GLN A 228 11.97 -15.57 13.36
N ILE A 229 12.25 -14.87 14.46
CA ILE A 229 13.55 -14.26 14.72
C ILE A 229 14.50 -15.32 15.29
N ALA A 230 15.54 -15.65 14.52
CA ALA A 230 16.61 -16.56 14.94
C ALA A 230 17.93 -15.85 15.27
N ALA A 231 18.13 -14.61 14.78
CA ALA A 231 19.37 -13.88 14.91
C ALA A 231 19.49 -13.20 16.30
N PRO A 232 20.72 -13.02 16.83
CA PRO A 232 20.93 -12.21 18.02
C PRO A 232 20.56 -10.75 17.76
N ALA A 233 20.23 -10.03 18.83
CA ALA A 233 19.90 -8.62 18.73
C ALA A 233 21.10 -7.76 18.30
N GLU A 234 20.82 -6.77 17.45
CA GLU A 234 21.75 -5.70 17.11
C GLU A 234 21.52 -4.50 18.04
N LEU A 235 22.59 -3.93 18.60
CA LEU A 235 22.46 -2.67 19.33
C LEU A 235 22.39 -1.50 18.35
N LYS A 236 21.35 -0.69 18.46
CA LYS A 236 21.12 0.52 17.67
C LYS A 236 20.79 1.69 18.58
N GLU A 237 20.99 2.90 18.09
CA GLU A 237 20.57 4.13 18.75
C GLU A 237 19.56 4.86 17.87
N TYR A 238 18.43 5.26 18.45
CA TYR A 238 17.40 6.02 17.77
C TYR A 238 17.14 7.31 18.56
N GLU A 239 17.61 8.44 18.04
CA GLU A 239 17.49 9.76 18.70
C GLU A 239 17.96 9.73 20.17
N GLY A 240 19.11 9.09 20.44
CA GLY A 240 19.68 8.96 21.78
C GLY A 240 19.10 7.81 22.63
N ILE A 241 18.13 7.05 22.10
CA ILE A 241 17.57 5.87 22.78
C ILE A 241 18.33 4.61 22.35
N SER A 242 19.14 4.08 23.25
CA SER A 242 19.79 2.77 23.07
C SER A 242 18.75 1.64 23.02
N THR A 243 18.81 0.83 21.97
CA THR A 243 17.75 -0.11 21.60
C THR A 243 18.34 -1.40 21.07
N LYS A 244 17.91 -2.54 21.62
CA LYS A 244 18.16 -3.87 21.05
C LYS A 244 17.16 -4.14 19.94
N LEU A 245 17.64 -4.33 18.72
CA LEU A 245 16.85 -4.66 17.54
C LEU A 245 16.95 -6.16 17.24
N TYR A 246 15.81 -6.83 17.31
CA TYR A 246 15.60 -8.21 16.91
C TYR A 246 14.84 -8.19 15.58
N LYS A 247 15.37 -8.81 14.52
CA LYS A 247 14.74 -8.76 13.18
C LYS A 247 14.79 -10.11 12.48
N ASN A 248 13.75 -10.40 11.70
CA ASN A 248 13.77 -11.52 10.77
C ASN A 248 14.81 -11.24 9.65
N SER A 249 15.53 -12.27 9.22
CA SER A 249 16.59 -12.13 8.21
C SER A 249 16.06 -12.00 6.78
N ARG A 250 14.81 -12.39 6.53
CA ARG A 250 14.14 -12.34 5.23
C ARG A 250 13.12 -11.21 5.11
N GLU A 251 12.54 -10.77 6.22
CA GLU A 251 11.58 -9.65 6.28
C GLU A 251 11.98 -8.61 7.31
N GLU A 252 12.54 -7.49 6.87
CA GLU A 252 13.05 -6.44 7.76
C GLU A 252 11.94 -5.84 8.65
N ALA A 253 10.72 -5.72 8.16
CA ALA A 253 9.63 -5.12 8.94
C ALA A 253 9.08 -6.03 10.04
N ALA A 254 9.33 -7.34 9.95
CA ALA A 254 9.09 -8.29 11.03
C ALA A 254 10.20 -8.15 12.08
N GLN A 255 10.05 -7.13 12.94
CA GLN A 255 11.06 -6.78 13.94
C GLN A 255 10.47 -6.41 15.32
N ILE A 256 11.29 -6.61 16.35
CA ILE A 256 11.03 -6.22 17.72
C ILE A 256 12.17 -5.33 18.20
N ARG A 257 11.82 -4.17 18.74
CA ARG A 257 12.75 -3.23 19.36
C ARG A 257 12.53 -3.23 20.86
N VAL A 258 13.62 -3.30 21.63
CA VAL A 258 13.58 -3.25 23.10
C VAL A 258 14.50 -2.14 23.58
N SER A 259 13.93 -1.15 24.26
CA SER A 259 14.68 -0.09 24.94
C SER A 259 14.44 -0.19 26.44
N VAL A 260 15.52 -0.25 27.22
CA VAL A 260 15.46 -0.36 28.68
C VAL A 260 15.76 0.97 29.36
N GLY A 261 14.92 1.37 30.31
CA GLY A 261 15.01 2.64 31.00
C GLY A 261 13.67 3.13 31.56
N ASN A 262 13.68 4.30 32.20
CA ASN A 262 12.49 4.92 32.75
C ASN A 262 11.82 5.80 31.68
N PHE A 263 10.99 5.18 30.85
CA PHE A 263 10.23 5.86 29.81
C PHE A 263 8.83 6.24 30.30
N SER A 264 8.34 7.38 29.82
CA SER A 264 6.99 7.87 30.09
C SER A 264 6.48 8.66 28.88
N ALA A 265 5.20 9.04 28.89
CA ALA A 265 4.60 9.86 27.84
C ALA A 265 5.22 11.26 27.82
N THR A 266 6.27 11.43 27.02
CA THR A 266 6.95 12.71 26.81
C THR A 266 6.88 13.11 25.34
N PRO A 267 6.87 14.42 25.04
CA PRO A 267 7.03 14.96 23.70
C PRO A 267 8.14 14.32 22.86
N VAL A 268 9.31 14.13 23.48
CA VAL A 268 10.49 13.59 22.80
C VAL A 268 10.24 12.14 22.40
N LEU A 269 9.75 11.31 23.33
CA LEU A 269 9.49 9.90 23.04
C LEU A 269 8.39 9.72 21.97
N ALA A 270 7.30 10.50 22.03
CA ALA A 270 6.25 10.45 21.02
C ALA A 270 6.79 10.79 19.62
N LYS A 271 7.63 11.84 19.52
CA LYS A 271 8.29 12.23 18.27
C LYS A 271 9.23 11.13 17.77
N THR A 272 10.01 10.51 18.64
CA THR A 272 10.91 9.41 18.27
C THR A 272 10.13 8.20 17.75
N ILE A 273 9.03 7.81 18.41
CA ILE A 273 8.14 6.74 17.93
C ILE A 273 7.58 7.09 16.55
N MET A 274 7.07 8.32 16.36
CA MET A 274 6.56 8.75 15.06
C MET A 274 7.63 8.64 13.96
N ASN A 275 8.78 9.28 14.17
CA ASN A 275 9.77 9.47 13.12
C ASN A 275 10.65 8.24 12.86
N GLN A 276 11.08 7.56 13.92
CA GLN A 276 12.02 6.44 13.82
C GLN A 276 11.31 5.10 13.69
N PHE A 277 9.97 5.07 13.81
CA PHE A 277 9.19 3.84 13.79
C PHE A 277 7.94 3.91 12.92
N PHE A 278 6.90 4.67 13.28
CA PHE A 278 5.64 4.67 12.52
C PHE A 278 5.81 5.17 11.08
N ASN A 279 6.72 6.12 10.85
CA ASN A 279 7.05 6.65 9.52
C ASN A 279 7.99 5.75 8.70
N LYS A 280 8.25 4.51 9.14
CA LYS A 280 9.19 3.57 8.50
C LYS A 280 8.53 2.30 7.99
N PHE A 281 7.37 1.93 8.51
CA PHE A 281 6.74 0.64 8.21
C PHE A 281 5.30 0.78 7.76
N ILE A 282 4.88 -0.17 6.95
CA ILE A 282 3.57 -0.24 6.30
C ILE A 282 3.08 -1.70 6.33
N LEU A 283 1.76 -1.91 6.42
CA LEU A 283 1.14 -3.24 6.31
C LEU A 283 0.40 -3.34 4.98
N TRP A 284 1.06 -3.81 3.94
CA TRP A 284 0.46 -3.87 2.61
C TRP A 284 -0.74 -4.80 2.58
N LYS A 285 -1.85 -4.31 2.03
CA LYS A 285 -3.05 -5.11 1.76
C LYS A 285 -2.84 -5.97 0.51
N ASN A 286 -2.09 -7.07 0.63
CA ASN A 286 -1.73 -7.94 -0.51
C ASN A 286 -1.79 -9.45 -0.18
N SER A 287 -2.39 -9.80 0.94
CA SER A 287 -2.70 -11.16 1.40
C SER A 287 -3.85 -11.08 2.41
N PRO A 288 -4.41 -12.21 2.90
CA PRO A 288 -5.49 -12.21 3.90
C PRO A 288 -5.13 -11.45 5.18
N ASP A 289 -3.88 -11.57 5.65
CA ASP A 289 -3.38 -10.90 6.85
C ASP A 289 -2.45 -9.71 6.57
N GLY A 290 -2.24 -9.38 5.29
CA GLY A 290 -1.33 -8.34 4.85
C GLY A 290 0.14 -8.72 5.01
N THR A 291 1.02 -7.85 4.53
CA THR A 291 2.47 -8.07 4.61
C THR A 291 3.17 -6.82 5.13
N LEU A 292 3.87 -6.94 6.26
CA LEU A 292 4.71 -5.87 6.78
C LEU A 292 5.88 -5.61 5.83
N LYS A 293 6.13 -4.35 5.50
CA LYS A 293 7.31 -3.92 4.74
C LYS A 293 7.85 -2.58 5.26
N PRO A 294 9.15 -2.29 5.08
CA PRO A 294 9.62 -0.93 5.12
C PRO A 294 9.05 -0.14 3.93
N TYR A 295 8.82 1.16 4.10
CA TYR A 295 8.39 2.03 3.00
C TYR A 295 9.09 3.39 3.03
N LEU A 296 9.06 4.08 1.89
CA LEU A 296 9.52 5.46 1.78
C LEU A 296 8.35 6.38 2.13
N ASN A 297 8.50 7.15 3.20
CA ASN A 297 7.60 8.25 3.45
C ASN A 297 7.88 9.40 2.47
N LYS A 298 6.97 10.39 2.43
CA LYS A 298 7.04 11.51 1.50
C LYS A 298 8.40 12.22 1.49
N SER A 299 8.92 12.61 2.66
CA SER A 299 10.22 13.29 2.77
C SER A 299 11.36 12.38 2.31
N ALA A 300 11.38 11.11 2.74
CA ALA A 300 12.41 10.16 2.32
C ALA A 300 12.43 9.91 0.80
N PHE A 301 11.29 10.03 0.13
CA PHE A 301 11.22 9.89 -1.34
C PHE A 301 11.75 11.13 -2.05
N TYR A 302 11.26 12.33 -1.69
CA TYR A 302 11.58 13.57 -2.41
C TYR A 302 12.91 14.23 -2.00
N ASP A 303 13.39 13.99 -0.78
CA ASP A 303 14.61 14.61 -0.25
C ASP A 303 15.85 13.74 -0.48
N SER A 304 15.69 12.53 -1.04
CA SER A 304 16.80 11.62 -1.34
C SER A 304 17.24 11.69 -2.79
N ASP A 305 18.53 11.47 -3.04
CA ASP A 305 19.07 11.35 -4.41
C ASP A 305 18.72 10.02 -5.09
N ARG A 306 17.86 9.20 -4.46
CA ARG A 306 17.44 7.90 -5.01
C ARG A 306 16.63 8.06 -6.29
N TYR A 307 15.84 9.12 -6.40
CA TYR A 307 15.01 9.41 -7.55
C TYR A 307 15.35 10.79 -8.12
N ALA A 308 15.41 10.90 -9.44
CA ALA A 308 15.47 12.20 -10.11
C ALA A 308 14.04 12.72 -10.30
N HIS A 309 13.73 13.89 -9.76
CA HIS A 309 12.41 14.51 -9.85
C HIS A 309 12.39 15.60 -10.93
N ASP A 310 11.42 15.52 -11.84
CA ASP A 310 11.21 16.52 -12.89
C ASP A 310 9.71 16.70 -13.15
N SER A 311 9.36 17.56 -14.10
CA SER A 311 7.98 17.82 -14.48
C SER A 311 7.84 18.20 -15.95
N VAL A 312 6.64 17.98 -16.48
CA VAL A 312 6.21 18.51 -17.77
C VAL A 312 5.00 19.42 -17.58
N MET A 313 4.87 20.42 -18.44
CA MET A 313 3.68 21.28 -18.52
C MET A 313 2.82 20.82 -19.69
N MET A 314 1.54 20.59 -19.44
CA MET A 314 0.56 20.24 -20.46
C MET A 314 -0.77 20.92 -20.13
N ASN A 315 -1.32 21.71 -21.06
CA ASN A 315 -2.58 22.45 -20.88
C ASN A 315 -2.61 23.28 -19.56
N ASP A 316 -1.52 24.00 -19.27
CA ASP A 316 -1.29 24.78 -18.04
C ASP A 316 -1.30 23.98 -16.72
N ILE A 317 -1.29 22.65 -16.82
CA ILE A 317 -1.16 21.74 -15.68
C ILE A 317 0.27 21.24 -15.59
N LYS A 318 0.86 21.32 -14.40
CA LYS A 318 2.15 20.72 -14.08
C LYS A 318 1.96 19.26 -13.69
N TYR A 319 2.61 18.36 -14.40
CA TYR A 319 2.68 16.94 -14.07
C TYR A 319 4.08 16.61 -13.58
N GLU A 320 4.19 16.18 -12.33
CA GLU A 320 5.46 15.76 -11.74
C GLU A 320 5.70 14.29 -12.04
N PHE A 321 6.97 13.91 -12.21
CA PHE A 321 7.35 12.51 -12.33
C PHE A 321 8.71 12.29 -11.69
N SER A 322 8.92 11.07 -11.21
CA SER A 322 10.19 10.62 -10.66
C SER A 322 10.80 9.55 -11.54
N THR A 323 12.10 9.64 -11.78
CA THR A 323 12.85 8.67 -12.56
C THR A 323 13.84 7.95 -11.65
N TYR A 324 13.89 6.62 -11.74
CA TYR A 324 14.85 5.78 -11.06
C TYR A 324 15.76 5.13 -12.08
N LEU A 325 17.07 5.36 -11.93
CA LEU A 325 18.11 4.61 -12.62
C LEU A 325 18.60 3.50 -11.70
N PRO A 326 18.90 2.30 -12.23
CA PRO A 326 19.46 1.24 -11.42
C PRO A 326 20.70 1.68 -10.63
N GLU A 327 20.85 1.21 -9.40
CA GLU A 327 21.93 1.61 -8.48
C GLU A 327 23.31 1.56 -9.16
N GLY A 328 24.09 2.62 -9.01
CA GLY A 328 25.41 2.77 -9.62
C GLY A 328 25.41 3.28 -11.07
N MET A 329 24.25 3.37 -11.74
CA MET A 329 24.13 4.03 -13.04
C MET A 329 23.84 5.52 -12.90
N ASN A 330 24.24 6.30 -13.91
CA ASN A 330 23.90 7.70 -14.05
C ASN A 330 23.27 7.96 -15.44
N TYR A 331 22.92 9.22 -15.71
CA TYR A 331 22.22 9.60 -16.96
C TYR A 331 22.97 9.19 -18.24
N LYS A 332 24.31 9.04 -18.21
CA LYS A 332 25.10 8.61 -19.37
C LYS A 332 24.98 7.12 -19.66
N ASP A 333 24.65 6.33 -18.65
CA ASP A 333 24.47 4.87 -18.76
C ASP A 333 23.04 4.50 -19.17
N ALA A 334 22.13 5.47 -19.18
CA ALA A 334 20.71 5.28 -19.46
C ALA A 334 20.41 5.00 -20.94
N ALA A 335 21.31 5.40 -21.85
CA ALA A 335 21.13 5.24 -23.29
C ALA A 335 20.99 3.75 -23.66
N GLY A 336 19.87 3.41 -24.31
CA GLY A 336 19.58 2.03 -24.74
C GLY A 336 18.99 1.12 -23.65
N LEU A 337 18.78 1.61 -22.43
CA LEU A 337 17.91 0.92 -21.47
C LEU A 337 16.46 0.98 -21.93
N HIS A 338 15.70 -0.02 -21.52
CA HIS A 338 14.24 -0.03 -21.66
C HIS A 338 13.63 1.03 -20.73
N VAL A 339 12.37 1.44 -20.97
CA VAL A 339 11.65 2.36 -20.09
C VAL A 339 10.37 1.69 -19.59
N VAL A 340 10.20 1.62 -18.27
CA VAL A 340 8.98 1.12 -17.64
C VAL A 340 8.31 2.24 -16.86
N PHE A 341 7.12 2.64 -17.30
CA PHE A 341 6.24 3.49 -16.52
C PHE A 341 5.47 2.64 -15.51
N SER A 342 5.53 3.01 -14.22
CA SER A 342 4.71 2.40 -13.17
C SER A 342 3.75 3.45 -12.59
N VAL A 343 2.48 3.32 -12.99
CA VAL A 343 1.44 4.33 -12.74
C VAL A 343 0.62 3.99 -11.51
N HIS A 344 0.52 4.95 -10.60
CA HIS A 344 -0.08 4.76 -9.30
C HIS A 344 -1.62 4.69 -9.32
N GLY A 345 -2.20 4.05 -8.29
CA GLY A 345 -3.64 3.96 -8.10
C GLY A 345 -4.27 5.24 -7.53
N ARG A 346 -5.61 5.29 -7.50
CA ARG A 346 -6.36 6.44 -6.99
C ARG A 346 -6.05 6.65 -5.52
N GLY A 347 -5.52 7.81 -5.22
CA GLY A 347 -5.16 8.25 -3.90
C GLY A 347 -3.81 7.73 -3.41
N GLU A 348 -3.10 6.90 -4.17
CA GLU A 348 -1.78 6.39 -3.80
C GLU A 348 -0.70 7.22 -4.52
N PRO A 349 -0.23 8.37 -3.99
CA PRO A 349 0.77 9.19 -4.69
C PRO A 349 2.07 8.42 -4.98
N SER A 350 2.85 8.87 -5.96
CA SER A 350 4.04 8.15 -6.46
C SER A 350 5.02 7.76 -5.36
N TRP A 351 5.22 8.61 -4.35
CA TRP A 351 6.15 8.34 -3.25
C TRP A 351 5.78 7.10 -2.43
N ILE A 352 4.50 6.83 -2.17
CA ILE A 352 4.09 5.62 -1.43
C ILE A 352 3.99 4.42 -2.36
N PHE A 353 3.46 4.64 -3.57
CA PHE A 353 3.25 3.61 -4.57
C PHE A 353 4.57 2.97 -5.04
N SER A 354 5.66 3.75 -5.08
CA SER A 354 7.01 3.28 -5.43
C SER A 354 7.49 2.08 -4.62
N THR A 355 6.95 1.89 -3.40
CA THR A 355 7.33 0.81 -2.48
C THR A 355 6.35 -0.35 -2.42
N LYS A 356 5.27 -0.31 -3.22
CA LYS A 356 4.20 -1.33 -3.22
C LYS A 356 4.55 -2.55 -4.08
N ASN A 357 5.24 -2.34 -5.19
CA ASN A 357 5.38 -3.32 -6.27
C ASN A 357 6.85 -3.70 -6.60
N ALA A 358 7.84 -3.06 -5.94
CA ALA A 358 9.28 -3.35 -6.06
C ALA A 358 9.88 -3.24 -7.47
N TRP A 359 9.30 -2.41 -8.35
CA TRP A 359 9.91 -2.11 -9.64
C TRP A 359 11.33 -1.52 -9.51
N ASP A 360 11.60 -0.73 -8.48
CA ASP A 360 12.91 -0.17 -8.17
C ASP A 360 13.95 -1.26 -7.86
N ARG A 361 13.57 -2.24 -7.02
CA ARG A 361 14.42 -3.39 -6.68
C ARG A 361 14.71 -4.26 -7.90
N LEU A 362 13.71 -4.46 -8.76
CA LEU A 362 13.88 -5.22 -10.00
C LEU A 362 14.78 -4.48 -11.00
N ALA A 363 14.68 -3.15 -11.06
CA ALA A 363 15.58 -2.33 -11.85
C ALA A 363 17.03 -2.52 -11.37
N ASP A 364 17.26 -2.55 -10.06
CA ASP A 364 18.57 -2.82 -9.48
C ASP A 364 19.09 -4.21 -9.78
N GLU A 365 18.24 -5.24 -9.67
CA GLU A 365 18.64 -6.62 -9.92
C GLU A 365 19.02 -6.85 -11.38
N THR A 366 18.22 -6.32 -12.30
CA THR A 366 18.37 -6.61 -13.73
C THR A 366 19.31 -5.65 -14.44
N LYS A 367 19.35 -4.38 -14.01
CA LYS A 367 20.06 -3.29 -14.69
C LYS A 367 19.61 -3.06 -16.15
N GLU A 368 18.36 -3.42 -16.48
CA GLU A 368 17.87 -3.42 -17.88
C GLU A 368 16.97 -2.24 -18.24
N PHE A 369 16.42 -1.53 -17.26
CA PHE A 369 15.43 -0.49 -17.51
C PHE A 369 15.54 0.71 -16.57
N ILE A 370 15.05 1.84 -17.08
CA ILE A 370 14.72 3.05 -16.34
C ILE A 370 13.29 2.90 -15.83
N LEU A 371 13.06 3.13 -14.55
CA LEU A 371 11.71 3.17 -13.97
C LEU A 371 11.22 4.62 -13.90
N VAL A 372 10.00 4.86 -14.37
CA VAL A 372 9.35 6.17 -14.39
C VAL A 372 8.07 6.10 -13.58
N LEU A 373 7.93 7.01 -12.62
CA LEU A 373 6.81 7.11 -11.68
C LEU A 373 6.11 8.47 -11.91
N PRO A 374 5.19 8.55 -12.88
CA PRO A 374 4.46 9.79 -13.11
C PRO A 374 3.42 9.99 -12.00
N ASP A 375 3.16 11.24 -11.63
CA ASP A 375 2.14 11.63 -10.65
C ASP A 375 1.07 12.48 -11.34
N SER A 376 -0.18 12.32 -10.89
CA SER A 376 -1.33 13.00 -11.48
C SER A 376 -1.95 13.97 -10.48
N PRO A 377 -2.38 15.17 -10.90
CA PRO A 377 -3.00 16.14 -10.01
C PRO A 377 -4.15 15.54 -9.20
N GLN A 378 -4.15 15.82 -7.89
CA GLN A 378 -5.10 15.25 -6.93
C GLN A 378 -5.03 13.71 -6.81
N ASN A 379 -3.88 13.10 -7.15
CA ASN A 379 -3.60 11.66 -7.06
C ASN A 379 -4.67 10.78 -7.73
N ILE A 380 -5.21 11.23 -8.86
CA ILE A 380 -6.21 10.47 -9.64
C ILE A 380 -5.98 10.69 -11.12
N TRP A 381 -6.02 9.61 -11.88
CA TRP A 381 -5.90 9.60 -13.33
C TRP A 381 -7.26 9.76 -14.00
N LEU A 382 -7.39 10.76 -14.87
CA LEU A 382 -8.55 11.02 -15.70
C LEU A 382 -8.10 11.10 -17.16
N PHE A 383 -8.55 10.18 -18.02
CA PHE A 383 -8.06 10.09 -19.40
C PHE A 383 -8.16 11.41 -20.18
N ASP A 384 -9.31 12.07 -20.16
CA ASP A 384 -9.52 13.35 -20.87
C ASP A 384 -8.57 14.47 -20.42
N ARG A 385 -8.05 14.40 -19.18
CA ARG A 385 -7.13 15.39 -18.62
C ARG A 385 -5.67 14.97 -18.81
N ASP A 386 -5.38 13.68 -18.64
CA ASP A 386 -4.03 13.16 -18.40
C ASP A 386 -3.50 12.31 -19.56
N GLY A 387 -4.33 11.85 -20.49
CA GLY A 387 -3.96 10.82 -21.47
C GLY A 387 -2.73 11.18 -22.31
N GLU A 388 -2.60 12.44 -22.70
CA GLU A 388 -1.48 12.92 -23.53
C GLU A 388 -0.17 13.08 -22.73
N VAL A 389 -0.21 13.12 -21.39
CA VAL A 389 0.97 13.44 -20.57
C VAL A 389 2.11 12.42 -20.75
N PHE A 390 1.77 11.18 -21.06
CA PHE A 390 2.74 10.11 -21.25
C PHE A 390 3.67 10.38 -22.43
N GLN A 391 3.16 10.92 -23.54
CA GLN A 391 3.97 11.36 -24.67
C GLN A 391 4.94 12.47 -24.25
N HIS A 392 4.45 13.48 -23.52
CA HIS A 392 5.29 14.58 -23.04
C HIS A 392 6.42 14.11 -22.13
N ILE A 393 6.15 13.14 -21.25
CA ILE A 393 7.20 12.55 -20.39
C ILE A 393 8.17 11.73 -21.22
N ILE A 394 7.71 10.93 -22.21
CA ILE A 394 8.59 10.18 -23.12
C ILE A 394 9.54 11.11 -23.88
N ASP A 395 9.04 12.25 -24.38
CA ASP A 395 9.88 13.24 -25.07
C ASP A 395 10.91 13.86 -24.14
N LYS A 396 10.49 14.21 -22.91
CA LYS A 396 11.40 14.73 -21.89
C LYS A 396 12.49 13.71 -21.52
N LEU A 397 12.15 12.43 -21.37
CA LEU A 397 13.12 11.36 -21.11
C LEU A 397 14.06 11.15 -22.30
N TYR A 398 13.58 11.31 -23.53
CA TYR A 398 14.43 11.24 -24.72
C TYR A 398 15.47 12.37 -24.74
N GLU A 399 15.08 13.60 -24.40
CA GLU A 399 16.00 14.73 -24.29
C GLU A 399 17.07 14.54 -23.21
N ILE A 400 16.71 13.97 -22.06
CA ILE A 400 17.61 13.83 -20.90
C ILE A 400 18.50 12.58 -21.01
N TYR A 401 17.92 11.44 -21.37
CA TYR A 401 18.56 10.12 -21.28
C TYR A 401 18.80 9.45 -22.63
N SER A 402 18.35 10.05 -23.74
CA SER A 402 18.42 9.44 -25.08
C SER A 402 17.83 8.02 -25.10
N ILE A 403 16.66 7.85 -24.46
CA ILE A 403 15.97 6.56 -24.37
C ILE A 403 15.65 5.97 -25.75
N ASP A 404 15.55 4.65 -25.82
CA ASP A 404 15.04 3.97 -27.00
C ASP A 404 13.50 3.98 -27.00
N LYS A 405 12.90 4.88 -27.79
CA LYS A 405 11.44 5.01 -27.91
C LYS A 405 10.75 3.73 -28.41
N SER A 406 11.48 2.78 -29.01
CA SER A 406 10.91 1.50 -29.42
C SER A 406 10.71 0.50 -28.27
N ARG A 407 11.26 0.79 -27.07
CA ARG A 407 11.26 -0.10 -25.89
C ARG A 407 10.70 0.60 -24.65
N VAL A 408 9.55 1.24 -24.82
CA VAL A 408 8.77 1.87 -23.75
C VAL A 408 7.58 0.99 -23.38
N TYR A 409 7.35 0.80 -22.09
CA TYR A 409 6.29 -0.05 -21.54
C TYR A 409 5.50 0.69 -20.48
N LEU A 410 4.21 0.36 -20.37
CA LEU A 410 3.30 1.01 -19.42
C LEU A 410 2.63 -0.01 -18.53
N THR A 411 2.79 0.13 -17.23
CA THR A 411 2.07 -0.65 -16.21
C THR A 411 1.45 0.28 -15.18
N GLY A 412 0.41 -0.19 -14.50
CA GLY A 412 -0.20 0.57 -13.43
C GLY A 412 -1.20 -0.24 -12.63
N PHE A 413 -1.53 0.25 -11.44
CA PHE A 413 -2.40 -0.43 -10.49
C PHE A 413 -3.75 0.30 -10.33
N SER A 414 -4.88 -0.43 -10.30
CA SER A 414 -6.21 0.15 -10.04
C SER A 414 -6.58 1.23 -11.06
N ASN A 415 -6.87 2.47 -10.64
CA ASN A 415 -7.02 3.63 -11.52
C ASN A 415 -5.78 3.89 -12.40
N GLY A 416 -4.57 3.57 -11.93
CA GLY A 416 -3.34 3.58 -12.72
C GLY A 416 -3.30 2.50 -13.80
N GLY A 417 -3.88 1.33 -13.53
CA GLY A 417 -4.02 0.27 -14.53
C GLY A 417 -5.17 0.55 -15.50
N MET A 418 -6.19 1.28 -15.08
CA MET A 418 -7.25 1.79 -15.95
C MET A 418 -6.68 2.80 -16.96
N ILE A 419 -5.94 3.83 -16.49
CA ILE A 419 -5.28 4.77 -17.42
C ILE A 419 -4.24 4.06 -18.29
N THR A 420 -3.56 3.03 -17.79
CA THR A 420 -2.66 2.18 -18.60
C THR A 420 -3.37 1.58 -19.81
N ARG A 421 -4.59 1.04 -19.63
CA ARG A 421 -5.38 0.52 -20.75
C ARG A 421 -5.94 1.62 -21.64
N GLN A 422 -6.46 2.70 -21.07
CA GLN A 422 -7.01 3.82 -21.84
C GLN A 422 -5.94 4.43 -22.75
N VAL A 423 -4.78 4.75 -22.19
CA VAL A 423 -3.63 5.29 -22.94
C VAL A 423 -3.10 4.27 -23.94
N GLY A 424 -3.02 2.99 -23.57
CA GLY A 424 -2.64 1.93 -24.51
C GLY A 424 -3.59 1.81 -25.71
N ASN A 425 -4.90 2.00 -25.50
CA ASN A 425 -5.90 1.93 -26.56
C ASN A 425 -5.89 3.15 -27.49
N HIS A 426 -5.68 4.36 -26.96
CA HIS A 426 -5.77 5.60 -27.75
C HIS A 426 -4.42 6.06 -28.30
N TYR A 427 -3.31 5.67 -27.67
CA TYR A 427 -1.94 6.00 -28.07
C TYR A 427 -1.05 4.74 -28.18
N PRO A 428 -1.49 3.68 -28.91
CA PRO A 428 -0.78 2.40 -28.97
C PRO A 428 0.63 2.49 -29.56
N GLU A 429 0.90 3.52 -30.37
CA GLU A 429 2.20 3.79 -30.99
C GLU A 429 3.30 4.12 -29.97
N LEU A 430 2.96 4.52 -28.75
CA LEU A 430 3.93 4.89 -27.72
C LEU A 430 4.53 3.69 -27.00
N PHE A 431 3.87 2.54 -27.03
CA PHE A 431 4.22 1.42 -26.15
C PHE A 431 4.45 0.13 -26.92
N ALA A 432 5.52 -0.58 -26.55
CA ALA A 432 5.81 -1.91 -27.07
C ALA A 432 4.98 -3.01 -26.37
N ALA A 433 4.58 -2.80 -25.12
CA ALA A 433 3.64 -3.64 -24.38
C ALA A 433 3.06 -2.86 -23.18
N ILE A 434 1.92 -3.32 -22.68
CA ILE A 434 1.30 -2.78 -21.46
C ILE A 434 1.03 -3.87 -20.42
N SER A 435 0.86 -3.47 -19.17
CA SER A 435 0.49 -4.38 -18.09
C SER A 435 -0.42 -3.71 -17.04
N PRO A 436 -1.74 -3.76 -17.24
CA PRO A 436 -2.70 -3.20 -16.30
C PRO A 436 -2.98 -4.19 -15.15
N TRP A 437 -2.83 -3.74 -13.90
CA TRP A 437 -3.04 -4.56 -12.71
C TRP A 437 -4.28 -4.10 -11.95
N ASN A 438 -5.14 -5.05 -11.58
CA ASN A 438 -6.29 -4.86 -10.69
C ASN A 438 -7.19 -3.69 -11.11
N ALA A 439 -7.32 -3.50 -12.42
CA ALA A 439 -7.83 -2.26 -12.97
C ALA A 439 -9.33 -2.35 -13.30
N PRO A 440 -10.16 -1.46 -12.74
CA PRO A 440 -11.59 -1.40 -13.05
C PRO A 440 -11.85 -1.26 -14.54
N PHE A 441 -12.91 -1.88 -15.08
CA PHE A 441 -13.27 -1.76 -16.49
C PHE A 441 -13.92 -0.39 -16.77
N ALA A 442 -13.37 0.36 -17.74
CA ALA A 442 -13.87 1.68 -18.12
C ALA A 442 -13.49 2.03 -19.57
N ASP A 443 -13.39 1.04 -20.45
CA ASP A 443 -12.70 1.18 -21.74
C ASP A 443 -13.62 0.87 -22.93
N SER A 444 -13.44 1.62 -24.01
CA SER A 444 -13.80 1.18 -25.37
C SER A 444 -12.54 0.68 -26.07
N PHE A 445 -12.68 -0.41 -26.83
CA PHE A 445 -11.60 -0.98 -27.66
C PHE A 445 -11.79 -0.68 -29.15
N GLU A 446 -12.85 0.03 -29.53
CA GLU A 446 -13.23 0.24 -30.92
C GLU A 446 -12.09 0.92 -31.72
N GLU A 447 -11.50 1.97 -31.18
CA GLU A 447 -10.44 2.73 -31.85
C GLU A 447 -9.22 1.86 -32.15
N ILE A 448 -8.67 1.16 -31.15
CA ILE A 448 -7.50 0.30 -31.35
C ILE A 448 -7.80 -0.87 -32.29
N LEU A 449 -8.99 -1.48 -32.20
CA LEU A 449 -9.40 -2.57 -33.10
C LEU A 449 -9.45 -2.11 -34.57
N LEU A 450 -9.88 -0.88 -34.82
CA LEU A 450 -9.91 -0.28 -36.17
C LEU A 450 -8.53 0.20 -36.63
N SER A 451 -7.66 0.60 -35.70
CA SER A 451 -6.35 1.17 -35.99
C SER A 451 -5.36 0.16 -36.63
N GLY A 452 -5.51 -1.13 -36.31
CA GLY A 452 -4.63 -2.22 -36.74
C GLY A 452 -3.32 -2.32 -35.96
N TYR A 453 -3.17 -1.58 -34.85
CA TYR A 453 -2.04 -1.73 -33.94
C TYR A 453 -2.12 -3.05 -33.16
N GLU A 454 -0.97 -3.69 -32.98
CA GLU A 454 -0.78 -4.76 -32.01
C GLU A 454 -0.30 -4.17 -30.69
N LEU A 455 -0.77 -4.68 -29.56
CA LEU A 455 -0.39 -4.19 -28.23
C LEU A 455 -0.32 -5.35 -27.24
N PRO A 456 0.83 -6.02 -27.09
CA PRO A 456 1.01 -7.12 -26.16
C PRO A 456 0.64 -6.69 -24.74
N CYS A 457 -0.01 -7.58 -24.01
CA CYS A 457 -0.58 -7.25 -22.71
C CYS A 457 -0.39 -8.36 -21.68
N PHE A 458 0.07 -7.98 -20.48
CA PHE A 458 0.14 -8.84 -19.31
C PHE A 458 -0.79 -8.30 -18.23
N ILE A 459 -1.92 -8.95 -18.00
CA ILE A 459 -2.94 -8.46 -17.07
C ILE A 459 -2.80 -9.20 -15.75
N CYS A 460 -2.78 -8.48 -14.63
CA CYS A 460 -2.85 -9.08 -13.28
C CYS A 460 -4.18 -8.74 -12.61
N ALA A 461 -4.78 -9.71 -11.93
CA ALA A 461 -5.99 -9.53 -11.14
C ALA A 461 -5.94 -10.39 -9.88
N GLY A 462 -6.39 -9.85 -8.74
CA GLY A 462 -6.63 -10.62 -7.53
C GLY A 462 -7.97 -11.34 -7.54
N ASP A 463 -8.00 -12.58 -7.05
CA ASP A 463 -9.23 -13.39 -6.93
C ASP A 463 -10.25 -12.86 -5.90
N ASN A 464 -9.81 -11.95 -5.03
CA ASN A 464 -10.59 -11.30 -3.99
C ASN A 464 -10.60 -9.77 -4.15
N ASP A 465 -10.32 -9.28 -5.34
CA ASP A 465 -10.35 -7.86 -5.65
C ASP A 465 -11.76 -7.40 -6.06
N ASP A 466 -12.39 -6.60 -5.21
CA ASP A 466 -13.74 -6.04 -5.45
C ASP A 466 -13.77 -4.91 -6.49
N LYS A 467 -12.61 -4.53 -7.05
CA LYS A 467 -12.47 -3.54 -8.12
C LYS A 467 -12.26 -4.17 -9.50
N VAL A 468 -11.84 -5.43 -9.55
CA VAL A 468 -11.75 -6.18 -10.79
C VAL A 468 -13.18 -6.50 -11.25
N PRO A 469 -13.46 -6.42 -12.57
CA PRO A 469 -14.82 -6.48 -13.08
C PRO A 469 -15.52 -7.80 -12.74
N LEU A 470 -16.86 -7.80 -12.83
CA LEU A 470 -17.61 -9.05 -12.86
C LEU A 470 -17.09 -9.91 -14.03
N TRP A 471 -17.15 -11.22 -13.88
CA TRP A 471 -16.51 -12.16 -14.82
C TRP A 471 -16.87 -11.95 -16.29
N ASP A 472 -18.08 -11.45 -16.61
CA ASP A 472 -18.50 -11.16 -17.98
C ASP A 472 -17.72 -9.99 -18.61
N ASP A 473 -17.45 -8.94 -17.83
CA ASP A 473 -16.64 -7.80 -18.27
C ASP A 473 -15.17 -8.23 -18.48
N LEU A 474 -14.69 -9.18 -17.67
CA LEU A 474 -13.37 -9.77 -17.85
C LEU A 474 -13.25 -10.55 -19.17
N ASP A 475 -14.28 -11.31 -19.53
CA ASP A 475 -14.29 -12.05 -20.79
C ASP A 475 -14.29 -11.10 -21.99
N SER A 476 -15.05 -10.00 -21.94
CA SER A 476 -15.02 -8.97 -22.98
C SER A 476 -13.66 -8.27 -23.08
N LEU A 477 -13.02 -7.96 -21.93
CA LEU A 477 -11.66 -7.41 -21.91
C LEU A 477 -10.69 -8.36 -22.61
N LEU A 478 -10.68 -9.63 -22.20
CA LEU A 478 -9.77 -10.62 -22.75
C LEU A 478 -10.01 -10.81 -24.25
N GLU A 479 -11.26 -10.96 -24.68
CA GLU A 479 -11.60 -11.13 -26.10
C GLU A 479 -11.03 -10.00 -26.98
N ASN A 480 -11.18 -8.75 -26.53
CA ASN A 480 -10.66 -7.60 -27.26
C ASN A 480 -9.13 -7.60 -27.29
N MET A 481 -8.45 -7.91 -26.18
CA MET A 481 -6.99 -8.02 -26.16
C MET A 481 -6.47 -9.13 -27.06
N LEU A 482 -7.18 -10.26 -27.15
CA LEU A 482 -6.86 -11.35 -28.09
C LEU A 482 -7.01 -10.88 -29.55
N LYS A 483 -8.08 -10.16 -29.89
CA LYS A 483 -8.29 -9.60 -31.24
C LYS A 483 -7.20 -8.61 -31.63
N ILE A 484 -6.88 -7.66 -30.75
CA ILE A 484 -5.82 -6.64 -30.96
C ILE A 484 -4.48 -7.29 -31.30
N ASN A 485 -4.18 -8.44 -30.69
CA ASN A 485 -2.91 -9.13 -30.83
C ASN A 485 -2.91 -10.30 -31.82
N ASN A 486 -3.98 -10.47 -32.60
CA ASN A 486 -4.15 -11.59 -33.55
C ASN A 486 -3.95 -12.97 -32.87
N CYS A 487 -4.42 -13.11 -31.63
CA CYS A 487 -4.40 -14.37 -30.90
C CYS A 487 -5.52 -15.31 -31.38
N SER A 488 -5.29 -16.61 -31.23
CA SER A 488 -6.33 -17.61 -31.49
C SER A 488 -7.42 -17.53 -30.41
N ILE A 489 -8.68 -17.33 -30.84
CA ILE A 489 -9.83 -17.31 -29.93
C ILE A 489 -10.52 -18.67 -29.98
N ARG A 490 -10.42 -19.42 -28.88
CA ARG A 490 -11.02 -20.74 -28.71
C ARG A 490 -11.89 -20.73 -27.46
N GLU A 491 -13.20 -20.78 -27.59
CA GLU A 491 -14.09 -20.80 -26.43
C GLU A 491 -14.06 -22.18 -25.75
N ALA A 492 -13.97 -22.18 -24.42
CA ALA A 492 -14.15 -23.37 -23.61
C ALA A 492 -15.64 -23.70 -23.54
N GLY A 493 -16.01 -24.98 -23.71
CA GLY A 493 -17.41 -25.41 -23.57
C GLY A 493 -17.96 -25.20 -22.15
N ILE A 494 -17.09 -25.17 -21.14
CA ILE A 494 -17.39 -24.80 -19.76
C ILE A 494 -16.28 -23.86 -19.26
N ARG A 495 -16.67 -22.70 -18.72
CA ARG A 495 -15.75 -21.73 -18.13
C ARG A 495 -15.14 -22.28 -16.84
N SER A 496 -13.81 -22.36 -16.76
CA SER A 496 -13.10 -22.67 -15.51
C SER A 496 -11.58 -22.42 -15.58
N PRO A 497 -11.04 -21.29 -15.05
CA PRO A 497 -11.74 -20.04 -14.74
C PRO A 497 -11.91 -19.14 -15.97
N MET A 498 -11.21 -19.40 -17.06
CA MET A 498 -11.25 -18.58 -18.27
C MET A 498 -12.32 -19.06 -19.25
N LYS A 499 -12.95 -18.12 -19.96
CA LYS A 499 -13.84 -18.42 -21.10
C LYS A 499 -13.08 -18.93 -22.32
N PHE A 500 -11.88 -18.41 -22.57
CA PHE A 500 -11.07 -18.80 -23.72
C PHE A 500 -9.96 -19.78 -23.31
N ILE A 501 -9.78 -20.84 -24.09
CA ILE A 501 -8.78 -21.89 -23.87
C ILE A 501 -7.38 -21.32 -24.10
N PRO A 502 -6.54 -21.24 -23.07
CA PRO A 502 -5.17 -20.75 -23.20
C PRO A 502 -4.30 -21.75 -23.98
N ASP A 503 -3.23 -21.25 -24.58
CA ASP A 503 -2.21 -22.08 -25.22
C ASP A 503 -1.25 -22.71 -24.20
N ASP A 504 -1.05 -22.05 -23.06
CA ASP A 504 -0.26 -22.57 -21.93
C ASP A 504 -0.73 -21.97 -20.60
N VAL A 505 -0.40 -22.63 -19.48
CA VAL A 505 -0.71 -22.16 -18.12
C VAL A 505 0.54 -22.21 -17.26
N HIS A 506 0.98 -21.05 -16.78
CA HIS A 506 2.09 -20.92 -15.85
C HIS A 506 1.58 -20.80 -14.41
N ASN A 507 2.19 -21.51 -13.48
CA ASN A 507 1.85 -21.49 -12.05
C ASN A 507 3.11 -21.72 -11.18
N GLY A 508 2.90 -21.82 -9.86
CA GLY A 508 3.98 -22.06 -8.90
C GLY A 508 4.70 -23.42 -9.01
N GLU A 509 4.17 -24.37 -9.78
CA GLU A 509 4.77 -25.69 -9.98
C GLU A 509 5.69 -25.74 -11.21
N ASN A 510 5.37 -25.00 -12.27
CA ASN A 510 6.06 -25.12 -13.56
C ASN A 510 6.84 -23.87 -14.01
N HIS A 511 6.55 -22.68 -13.45
CA HIS A 511 7.13 -21.43 -13.94
C HIS A 511 7.49 -20.44 -12.84
N TYR A 512 6.55 -20.14 -11.94
CA TYR A 512 6.75 -19.20 -10.83
C TYR A 512 7.36 -19.93 -9.62
N THR A 513 8.49 -20.61 -9.81
CA THR A 513 9.13 -21.40 -8.77
C THR A 513 10.12 -20.55 -7.97
N GLN A 514 10.49 -21.04 -6.78
CA GLN A 514 11.58 -20.44 -5.99
C GLN A 514 12.92 -20.47 -6.75
N GLU A 515 13.16 -21.48 -7.58
CA GLU A 515 14.35 -21.57 -8.46
C GLU A 515 14.39 -20.40 -9.46
N ASN A 516 13.21 -19.99 -9.95
CA ASN A 516 13.04 -18.82 -10.82
C ASN A 516 12.90 -17.50 -10.03
N LYS A 517 13.26 -17.51 -8.72
CA LYS A 517 13.28 -16.36 -7.81
C LYS A 517 11.91 -15.72 -7.53
N TYR A 518 10.84 -16.51 -7.55
CA TYR A 518 9.51 -16.08 -7.11
C TYR A 518 9.26 -16.54 -5.67
N THR A 519 8.85 -15.62 -4.80
CA THR A 519 8.58 -15.90 -3.38
C THR A 519 7.12 -16.25 -3.10
N ASP A 520 6.20 -15.72 -3.89
CA ASP A 520 4.73 -15.88 -3.79
C ASP A 520 4.17 -16.71 -4.96
N GLY A 521 5.04 -17.43 -5.66
CA GLY A 521 4.73 -18.08 -6.93
C GLY A 521 3.59 -19.11 -6.87
N GLU A 522 3.35 -19.76 -5.73
CA GLU A 522 2.21 -20.66 -5.53
C GLU A 522 0.84 -19.94 -5.58
N ARG A 523 0.84 -18.61 -5.55
CA ARG A 523 -0.35 -17.78 -5.69
C ARG A 523 -0.63 -17.38 -7.13
N PHE A 524 0.31 -17.59 -8.06
CA PHE A 524 0.16 -17.19 -9.45
C PHE A 524 -0.49 -18.28 -10.29
N GLN A 525 -1.48 -17.89 -11.10
CA GLN A 525 -1.97 -18.68 -12.22
C GLN A 525 -2.10 -17.78 -13.44
N THR A 526 -1.22 -17.98 -14.42
CA THR A 526 -1.15 -17.17 -15.64
C THR A 526 -1.57 -17.98 -16.85
N PHE A 527 -2.56 -17.48 -17.59
CA PHE A 527 -3.09 -18.04 -18.82
C PHE A 527 -2.46 -17.32 -20.01
N LEU A 528 -1.77 -18.05 -20.88
CA LEU A 528 -1.05 -17.49 -22.02
C LEU A 528 -1.80 -17.73 -23.32
N TYR A 529 -1.81 -16.72 -24.19
CA TYR A 529 -2.44 -16.78 -25.50
C TYR A 529 -1.46 -16.31 -26.57
N ASN A 530 -1.33 -17.14 -27.61
CA ASN A 530 -0.38 -16.97 -28.69
C ASN A 530 -1.04 -16.37 -29.92
N ASN A 531 -0.28 -15.56 -30.65
CA ASN A 531 -0.64 -15.17 -32.02
C ASN A 531 -0.53 -16.36 -32.98
N SER A 532 -0.91 -16.14 -34.25
CA SER A 532 -0.82 -17.15 -35.32
C SER A 532 0.59 -17.70 -35.59
N TYR A 533 1.64 -17.06 -35.05
CA TYR A 533 3.04 -17.49 -35.16
C TYR A 533 3.53 -18.26 -33.92
N GLY A 534 2.64 -18.57 -32.98
CA GLY A 534 2.99 -19.29 -31.74
C GLY A 534 3.71 -18.42 -30.70
N GLN A 535 3.65 -17.09 -30.82
CA GLN A 535 4.29 -16.17 -29.88
C GLN A 535 3.27 -15.67 -28.86
N ALA A 536 3.57 -15.80 -27.56
CA ALA A 536 2.70 -15.31 -26.49
C ALA A 536 2.56 -13.79 -26.55
N ARG A 537 1.34 -13.29 -26.80
CA ARG A 537 1.03 -11.85 -26.90
C ARG A 537 0.06 -11.34 -25.83
N VAL A 538 -0.73 -12.22 -25.23
CA VAL A 538 -1.62 -11.87 -24.13
C VAL A 538 -1.43 -12.86 -23.00
N CYS A 539 -1.26 -12.32 -21.79
CA CYS A 539 -1.23 -13.09 -20.56
C CYS A 539 -2.29 -12.54 -19.61
N PHE A 540 -3.03 -13.43 -18.95
CA PHE A 540 -3.92 -13.07 -17.86
C PHE A 540 -3.54 -13.84 -16.61
N THR A 541 -3.16 -13.13 -15.54
CA THR A 541 -2.76 -13.69 -14.27
C THR A 541 -3.86 -13.48 -13.24
N LEU A 542 -4.34 -14.59 -12.67
CA LEU A 542 -5.19 -14.58 -11.49
C LEU A 542 -4.33 -14.91 -10.26
N MET A 543 -4.35 -14.04 -9.26
CA MET A 543 -3.61 -14.20 -8.03
C MET A 543 -4.50 -14.71 -6.89
N LYS A 544 -4.12 -15.85 -6.32
CA LYS A 544 -4.81 -16.50 -5.18
C LYS A 544 -4.70 -15.67 -3.89
N ASN A 545 -5.80 -15.58 -3.14
CA ASN A 545 -5.91 -14.84 -1.88
C ASN A 545 -5.44 -13.38 -2.00
N MET A 546 -5.66 -12.76 -3.15
CA MET A 546 -5.16 -11.43 -3.42
C MET A 546 -6.33 -10.43 -3.37
N PRO A 547 -6.35 -9.53 -2.38
CA PRO A 547 -7.31 -8.43 -2.37
C PRO A 547 -6.93 -7.35 -3.39
N HIS A 548 -7.47 -6.14 -3.26
CA HIS A 548 -7.04 -4.97 -4.03
C HIS A 548 -5.63 -4.50 -3.63
N GLY A 549 -4.61 -5.23 -4.06
CA GLY A 549 -3.20 -5.05 -3.69
C GLY A 549 -2.25 -5.54 -4.77
N ALA A 550 -0.94 -5.45 -4.47
CA ALA A 550 0.10 -5.95 -5.35
C ALA A 550 1.24 -6.60 -4.54
N VAL A 551 1.99 -7.50 -5.19
CA VAL A 551 3.20 -8.11 -4.65
C VAL A 551 4.39 -7.91 -5.59
N TYR A 552 5.58 -8.11 -5.05
CA TYR A 552 6.83 -7.85 -5.79
C TYR A 552 6.99 -8.78 -7.00
N ASP A 553 6.53 -10.03 -6.88
CA ASP A 553 6.61 -11.03 -7.94
C ASP A 553 5.82 -10.67 -9.21
N GLU A 554 4.78 -9.83 -9.10
CA GLU A 554 4.02 -9.36 -10.27
C GLU A 554 4.90 -8.49 -11.17
N SER A 555 5.81 -7.68 -10.59
CA SER A 555 6.73 -6.85 -11.36
C SER A 555 7.72 -7.71 -12.16
N ARG A 556 8.25 -8.77 -11.53
CA ARG A 556 9.16 -9.73 -12.17
C ARG A 556 8.47 -10.47 -13.32
N ALA A 557 7.27 -10.99 -13.09
CA ALA A 557 6.50 -11.71 -14.11
C ALA A 557 6.14 -10.78 -15.29
N THR A 558 5.70 -9.56 -14.98
CA THR A 558 5.36 -8.52 -15.96
C THR A 558 6.59 -8.13 -16.78
N TRP A 559 7.74 -7.90 -16.13
CA TRP A 559 8.98 -7.56 -16.83
C TRP A 559 9.45 -8.66 -17.76
N ALA A 560 9.45 -9.92 -17.28
CA ALA A 560 9.81 -11.09 -18.08
C ALA A 560 8.98 -11.22 -19.36
N PHE A 561 7.71 -10.82 -19.30
CA PHE A 561 6.83 -10.75 -20.47
C PHE A 561 7.15 -9.56 -21.37
N MET A 562 7.13 -8.32 -20.84
CA MET A 562 7.16 -7.08 -21.62
C MET A 562 8.49 -6.86 -22.33
N LYS A 563 9.62 -7.17 -21.69
CA LYS A 563 10.97 -6.94 -22.22
C LYS A 563 11.24 -7.58 -23.58
N ARG A 564 10.44 -8.59 -23.94
CA ARG A 564 10.53 -9.34 -25.19
C ARG A 564 10.05 -8.53 -26.39
N PHE A 565 9.39 -7.39 -26.22
CA PHE A 565 8.77 -6.64 -27.32
C PHE A 565 9.49 -5.33 -27.61
N SER A 566 9.57 -4.99 -28.90
CA SER A 566 9.95 -3.67 -29.38
C SER A 566 8.95 -3.21 -30.45
N ARG A 567 8.65 -1.92 -30.47
CA ARG A 567 7.85 -1.27 -31.50
C ARG A 567 8.75 -0.36 -32.34
N PRO A 568 9.15 -0.77 -33.54
CA PRO A 568 9.88 0.12 -34.45
C PRO A 568 9.07 1.38 -34.75
N GLU A 569 9.75 2.50 -34.94
CA GLU A 569 9.11 3.80 -35.22
C GLU A 569 8.18 3.70 -36.43
N GLY A 570 6.96 4.23 -36.29
CA GLY A 570 5.91 4.16 -37.32
C GLY A 570 5.28 2.78 -37.54
N SER A 571 5.72 1.74 -36.83
CA SER A 571 5.18 0.39 -36.96
C SER A 571 3.92 0.18 -36.10
N LYS A 572 2.87 -0.30 -36.76
CA LYS A 572 1.67 -0.83 -36.08
C LYS A 572 1.92 -2.20 -35.43
N LYS A 573 2.98 -2.90 -35.83
CA LYS A 573 3.36 -4.23 -35.37
C LYS A 573 4.46 -4.19 -34.32
N VAL A 574 4.45 -5.16 -33.42
CA VAL A 574 5.48 -5.36 -32.39
C VAL A 574 6.33 -6.57 -32.72
N VAL A 575 7.64 -6.35 -32.80
CA VAL A 575 8.61 -7.42 -33.02
C VAL A 575 9.08 -7.99 -31.69
N ASN A 576 9.51 -9.24 -31.69
CA ASN A 576 10.28 -9.72 -30.56
C ASN A 576 11.64 -9.01 -30.58
N ALA A 577 12.02 -8.36 -29.49
CA ALA A 577 13.35 -7.82 -29.33
C ALA A 577 14.34 -8.99 -29.47
N GLU A 578 15.13 -8.99 -30.54
CA GLU A 578 16.25 -9.92 -30.64
C GLU A 578 17.15 -9.65 -29.45
N PHE A 579 17.33 -10.65 -28.58
CA PHE A 579 18.38 -10.61 -27.59
C PHE A 579 19.68 -10.42 -28.37
N LYS A 580 20.29 -9.22 -28.30
CA LYS A 580 21.71 -9.09 -28.61
C LYS A 580 22.42 -9.94 -27.57
N SER A 581 22.72 -11.19 -27.96
CA SER A 581 23.46 -12.18 -27.21
C SER A 581 24.79 -11.64 -26.71
#